data_AF-A0A536X9B2-F1
#
_entry.id   AF-A0A536X9B2-F1
#
_cell.length_a   1.000
_cell.length_b   1.000
_cell.length_c   1.000
_cell.angle_alpha   90.00
_cell.angle_beta   90.00
_cell.angle_gamma   90.00
#
_symmetry.space_group_name_H-M   'P 1'
#
loop_
_entity.id
_entity.type
_entity.pdbx_description
1 polymer ?
#
loop_
_entity_poly.entity_id
_entity_poly.type
_entity_poly.pdbx_seq_one_letter_code
_entity_poly.pdbx_strand_id
1 'polypeptide(L)'
;MYDGSGRLTRIQDTASQQELRLKYGVFNGVTRLQRLETRALIDDASGRATATLGSALRQAEYSYDSLGRLTTVTTDLTPADGSIADGVVFITNYTYDDTTTRIASVTQSNGTSVFFTYDAAGRVSTVKDHSGATSSQLVFTYRTATNSTAITDGNGQVWTYRYDATTQQLTEILTPTVDGAALSTTFTYDASGNLVSITDARNNTVTYGYDSNGNRTLERDALGNTVTRTFSSLNQMLTETRYRIADADGAGAQSASDPLTTRYVYDANSRLRFVVSAEGRVTENRYGTASVGYGLLTHTLQYIGQVFDVTGLSPTTALTEAQLTAWVALQDKTQVQLTEYSYDLRGNMSQQVTYAAVTATGAGVLDAQASVTEYLYDAHSRLRQRIAVRGSARDQRNVITSFAYDGMGRVLTSTGANGTQTTFYDDAKRRITVTGSSGLTEMRSYDRRGRLLSVSQTGDGTTRETRYVYNNADQLRMMEDAQGGRRYRFYDAVGRPEYEVDATGAVKRFEYNATGQLVRQTQYLNRADTSSWYDSATKTVTKLSLTMGGASSDVPTDAARDRVTTFDYDAAGRLARTTDALNTITATRYDGLSRVIMTQTGDRVTRYLYDKDNRKVGVVDALGYLTEQSTMRAVG
;
A
#
# COMPACT_ATOMS: atom_id res chain seq x y z
N MET A 1 -21.13 18.80 21.89
CA MET A 1 -21.95 19.97 22.27
C MET A 1 -22.38 20.71 21.02
N TYR A 2 -23.62 21.19 21.00
CA TYR A 2 -24.24 21.87 19.87
C TYR A 2 -24.64 23.30 20.26
N ASP A 3 -24.68 24.22 19.30
CA ASP A 3 -25.30 25.53 19.51
C ASP A 3 -26.84 25.47 19.44
N GLY A 4 -27.50 26.61 19.69
CA GLY A 4 -28.97 26.73 19.63
C GLY A 4 -29.58 26.48 18.24
N SER A 5 -28.76 26.34 17.19
CA SER A 5 -29.20 25.96 15.84
C SER A 5 -28.88 24.49 15.53
N GLY A 6 -28.45 23.70 16.51
CA GLY A 6 -28.11 22.29 16.33
C GLY A 6 -26.77 22.04 15.63
N ARG A 7 -25.89 23.04 15.52
CA ARG A 7 -24.56 22.86 14.90
C ARG A 7 -23.54 22.42 15.92
N LEU A 8 -22.68 21.48 15.56
CA LEU A 8 -21.62 20.98 16.43
C LEU A 8 -20.58 22.08 16.66
N THR A 9 -20.39 22.51 17.90
CA THR A 9 -19.46 23.59 18.28
C THR A 9 -18.28 23.13 19.11
N ARG A 10 -18.42 22.03 19.85
CA ARG A 10 -17.35 21.45 20.66
C ARG A 10 -17.51 19.95 20.79
N ILE A 11 -16.44 19.22 20.55
CA ILE A 11 -16.26 17.84 20.98
C ILE A 11 -15.29 17.90 22.15
N GLN A 12 -15.69 17.40 23.31
CA GLN A 12 -14.79 17.21 24.44
C GLN A 12 -14.66 15.71 24.66
N ASP A 13 -13.42 15.30 24.75
CA ASP A 13 -13.03 13.99 25.20
C ASP A 13 -13.13 13.96 26.74
N THR A 14 -13.86 13.02 27.32
CA THR A 14 -14.04 12.94 28.79
C THR A 14 -12.91 12.24 29.55
N ALA A 15 -11.99 11.52 28.89
CA ALA A 15 -10.88 10.85 29.59
C ALA A 15 -9.53 11.54 29.37
N SER A 16 -9.21 11.97 28.15
CA SER A 16 -8.08 12.86 27.88
C SER A 16 -8.41 14.32 28.13
N GLN A 17 -9.67 14.69 28.39
CA GLN A 17 -10.10 16.08 28.64
C GLN A 17 -9.85 17.06 27.46
N GLN A 18 -9.24 16.61 26.37
CA GLN A 18 -8.92 17.39 25.17
C GLN A 18 -10.19 17.86 24.45
N GLU A 19 -10.08 18.97 23.71
CA GLU A 19 -11.22 19.56 23.02
C GLU A 19 -10.93 19.84 21.54
N LEU A 20 -11.94 19.60 20.71
CA LEU A 20 -12.05 20.14 19.36
C LEU A 20 -13.15 21.20 19.38
N ARG A 21 -12.86 22.41 18.90
CA ARG A 21 -13.82 23.52 18.82
C ARG A 21 -14.02 23.94 17.37
N LEU A 22 -15.29 24.11 17.00
CA LEU A 22 -15.72 24.50 15.68
C LEU A 22 -16.34 25.90 15.78
N LYS A 23 -15.77 26.86 15.06
CA LYS A 23 -16.28 28.23 14.99
C LYS A 23 -16.89 28.48 13.62
N TYR A 24 -18.14 28.95 13.61
CA TYR A 24 -18.86 29.30 12.38
C TYR A 24 -18.84 30.82 12.17
N GLY A 25 -18.74 31.23 10.91
CA GLY A 25 -18.82 32.61 10.46
C GLY A 25 -19.90 32.78 9.39
N VAL A 26 -20.29 34.02 9.11
CA VAL A 26 -21.23 34.35 8.04
C VAL A 26 -20.45 34.83 6.82
N PHE A 27 -20.67 34.18 5.68
CA PHE A 27 -20.04 34.47 4.40
C PHE A 27 -21.15 34.71 3.38
N ASN A 28 -21.31 35.96 2.93
CA ASN A 28 -22.38 36.35 1.99
C ASN A 28 -23.78 35.91 2.44
N GLY A 29 -24.09 36.07 3.72
CA GLY A 29 -25.38 35.68 4.31
C GLY A 29 -25.51 34.19 4.65
N VAL A 30 -24.56 33.34 4.24
CA VAL A 30 -24.55 31.90 4.55
C VAL A 30 -23.63 31.63 5.74
N THR A 31 -24.13 30.91 6.74
CA THR A 31 -23.31 30.51 7.88
C THR A 31 -22.53 29.23 7.56
N ARG A 32 -21.20 29.29 7.64
CA ARG A 32 -20.30 28.15 7.34
C ARG A 32 -19.23 28.00 8.43
N LEU A 33 -18.62 26.82 8.50
CA LEU A 33 -17.47 26.57 9.37
C LEU A 33 -16.34 27.51 8.94
N GLN A 34 -15.88 28.39 9.84
CA GLN A 34 -14.81 29.33 9.56
C GLN A 34 -13.47 28.81 10.08
N ARG A 35 -13.47 28.12 11.23
CA ARG A 35 -12.23 27.74 11.91
C ARG A 35 -12.38 26.47 12.75
N LEU A 36 -11.32 25.67 12.75
CA LEU A 36 -11.15 24.50 13.61
C LEU A 36 -10.00 24.74 14.60
N GLU A 37 -10.27 24.50 15.89
CA GLU A 37 -9.29 24.64 16.96
C GLU A 37 -9.19 23.37 17.81
N THR A 38 -7.99 23.05 18.28
CA THR A 38 -7.77 21.98 19.26
C THR A 38 -7.22 22.54 20.56
N ARG A 39 -7.66 22.00 21.69
CA ARG A 39 -7.05 22.25 23.01
C ARG A 39 -6.57 20.93 23.59
N ALA A 40 -5.26 20.81 23.78
CA ALA A 40 -4.65 19.67 24.46
C ALA A 40 -4.46 19.99 25.95
N LEU A 41 -4.25 18.97 26.77
CA LEU A 41 -3.79 19.16 28.15
C LEU A 41 -2.35 19.68 28.18
N ILE A 42 -2.02 20.45 29.21
CA ILE A 42 -0.63 20.87 29.49
C ILE A 42 0.15 19.64 29.96
N ASP A 43 1.40 19.50 29.54
CA ASP A 43 2.28 18.43 30.02
C ASP A 43 3.01 18.86 31.32
N ASP A 44 3.20 17.94 32.27
CA ASP A 44 4.05 18.13 33.44
C ASP A 44 5.55 18.07 33.08
N ALA A 45 6.44 18.32 34.05
CA ALA A 45 7.89 18.26 33.83
C ALA A 45 8.41 16.86 33.42
N SER A 46 7.60 15.82 33.59
CA SER A 46 7.89 14.45 33.16
C SER A 46 7.25 14.11 31.80
N GLY A 47 6.66 15.09 31.11
CA GLY A 47 6.02 14.95 29.80
C GLY A 47 4.65 14.26 29.84
N ARG A 48 3.97 14.24 31.00
CA ARG A 48 2.64 13.62 31.16
C ARG A 48 1.55 14.67 31.10
N ALA A 49 0.44 14.36 30.43
CA ALA A 49 -0.72 15.23 30.38
C ALA A 49 -1.30 15.48 31.80
N THR A 50 -1.47 16.75 32.16
CA THR A 50 -2.10 17.23 33.41
C THR A 50 -3.62 17.30 33.26
N ALA A 51 -4.38 17.59 34.33
CA ALA A 51 -5.82 17.81 34.21
C ALA A 51 -6.21 19.18 33.60
N THR A 52 -5.23 20.03 33.25
CA THR A 52 -5.45 21.42 32.81
C THR A 52 -5.31 21.54 31.31
N LEU A 53 -6.33 22.07 30.63
CA LEU A 53 -6.26 22.40 29.20
C LEU A 53 -5.33 23.57 28.93
N GLY A 54 -4.52 23.43 27.89
CA GLY A 54 -3.67 24.50 27.34
C GLY A 54 -4.45 25.52 26.52
N SER A 55 -3.68 26.38 25.83
CA SER A 55 -4.20 27.36 24.88
C SER A 55 -4.89 26.69 23.69
N ALA A 56 -5.77 27.44 23.02
CA ALA A 56 -6.34 27.01 21.76
C ALA A 56 -5.27 27.03 20.66
N LEU A 57 -5.08 25.88 20.04
CA LEU A 57 -4.24 25.71 18.87
C LEU A 57 -5.13 25.81 17.63
N ARG A 58 -4.80 26.71 16.71
CA ARG A 58 -5.56 26.90 15.48
C ARG A 58 -5.04 25.92 14.45
N GLN A 59 -5.92 25.14 13.82
CA GLN A 59 -5.48 24.13 12.86
C GLN A 59 -5.76 24.53 11.42
N ALA A 60 -6.99 24.98 11.15
CA ALA A 60 -7.41 25.32 9.81
C ALA A 60 -8.44 26.45 9.81
N GLU A 61 -8.34 27.31 8.80
CA GLU A 61 -9.35 28.31 8.44
C GLU A 61 -9.94 28.01 7.06
N TYR A 62 -11.21 28.36 6.88
CA TYR A 62 -11.98 28.09 5.68
C TYR A 62 -12.58 29.38 5.13
N SER A 63 -12.43 29.58 3.83
CA SER A 63 -13.09 30.68 3.09
C SER A 63 -14.03 30.13 2.03
N TYR A 64 -15.03 30.92 1.66
CA TYR A 64 -16.09 30.52 0.74
C TYR A 64 -16.37 31.61 -0.29
N ASP A 65 -16.91 31.24 -1.45
CA ASP A 65 -17.39 32.18 -2.45
C ASP A 65 -18.81 32.72 -2.12
N SER A 66 -19.38 33.51 -3.03
CA SER A 66 -20.74 34.07 -2.92
C SER A 66 -21.86 33.02 -2.92
N LEU A 67 -21.59 31.80 -3.40
CA LEU A 67 -22.52 30.67 -3.39
C LEU A 67 -22.30 29.78 -2.15
N GLY A 68 -21.38 30.16 -1.26
CA GLY A 68 -21.06 29.40 -0.05
C GLY A 68 -20.32 28.10 -0.33
N ARG A 69 -19.63 27.98 -1.48
CA ARG A 69 -18.74 26.87 -1.83
C ARG A 69 -17.33 27.16 -1.30
N LEU A 70 -16.61 26.12 -0.86
CA LEU A 70 -15.28 26.26 -0.26
C LEU A 70 -14.27 26.76 -1.30
N THR A 71 -13.58 27.88 -1.04
CA THR A 71 -12.57 28.44 -1.94
C THR A 71 -11.15 28.26 -1.44
N THR A 72 -10.94 28.31 -0.13
CA THR A 72 -9.61 28.20 0.46
C THR A 72 -9.66 27.45 1.78
N VAL A 73 -8.73 26.51 1.95
CA VAL A 73 -8.35 25.94 3.24
C VAL A 73 -6.95 26.42 3.56
N THR A 74 -6.81 27.13 4.67
CA THR A 74 -5.52 27.58 5.20
C THR A 74 -5.20 26.74 6.43
N THR A 75 -4.27 25.81 6.29
CA THR A 75 -3.76 24.98 7.40
C THR A 75 -2.58 25.68 8.04
N ASP A 76 -2.67 25.92 9.34
CA ASP A 76 -1.56 26.41 10.16
C ASP A 76 -0.51 25.30 10.29
N LEU A 77 0.76 25.55 9.93
CA LEU A 77 1.82 24.55 10.09
C LEU A 77 2.51 24.64 11.46
N THR A 78 2.29 25.72 12.21
CA THR A 78 2.85 26.02 13.54
C THR A 78 1.74 26.22 14.58
N PRO A 79 0.74 25.31 14.65
CA PRO A 79 -0.52 25.55 15.37
C PRO A 79 -0.35 25.79 16.88
N ALA A 80 0.83 25.47 17.44
CA ALA A 80 1.19 25.66 18.84
C ALA A 80 1.10 27.12 19.31
N ASP A 81 1.24 28.10 18.42
CA ASP A 81 1.13 29.53 18.75
C ASP A 81 -0.32 30.06 18.69
N GLY A 82 -1.25 29.28 18.13
CA GLY A 82 -2.66 29.63 17.96
C GLY A 82 -2.95 30.68 16.87
N SER A 83 -2.00 30.92 15.94
CA SER A 83 -2.03 32.07 15.03
C SER A 83 -1.42 31.80 13.65
N ILE A 84 -2.23 31.95 12.60
CA ILE A 84 -1.77 31.94 11.20
C ILE A 84 -1.05 33.23 10.74
N ALA A 85 -0.87 34.21 11.63
CA ALA A 85 -0.31 35.52 11.28
C ALA A 85 1.20 35.48 10.98
N ASP A 86 1.88 34.40 11.37
CA ASP A 86 3.29 34.16 11.06
C ASP A 86 3.53 33.80 9.58
N GLY A 87 2.46 33.49 8.83
CA GLY A 87 2.52 33.08 7.43
C GLY A 87 3.06 31.67 7.21
N VAL A 88 3.28 30.89 8.28
CA VAL A 88 3.76 29.51 8.20
C VAL A 88 2.55 28.59 7.98
N VAL A 89 1.97 28.71 6.80
CA VAL A 89 0.70 28.07 6.43
C VAL A 89 0.82 27.24 5.15
N PHE A 90 -0.02 26.22 5.05
CA PHE A 90 -0.27 25.50 3.81
C PHE A 90 -1.66 25.84 3.27
N ILE A 91 -1.72 26.28 2.02
CA ILE A 91 -2.95 26.79 1.41
C ILE A 91 -3.39 25.83 0.32
N THR A 92 -4.64 25.38 0.38
CA THR A 92 -5.31 24.69 -0.72
C THR A 92 -6.46 25.55 -1.22
N ASN A 93 -6.39 25.96 -2.48
CA ASN A 93 -7.44 26.72 -3.15
C ASN A 93 -8.27 25.83 -4.07
N TYR A 94 -9.54 26.16 -4.18
CA TYR A 94 -10.53 25.50 -5.00
C TYR A 94 -11.18 26.52 -5.92
N THR A 95 -11.36 26.16 -7.18
CA THR A 95 -12.25 26.87 -8.09
C THR A 95 -13.30 25.91 -8.61
N TYR A 96 -14.39 26.47 -9.14
CA TYR A 96 -15.53 25.69 -9.61
C TYR A 96 -15.85 26.02 -11.05
N ASP A 97 -16.47 25.06 -11.72
CA ASP A 97 -16.99 25.22 -13.07
C ASP A 97 -18.26 26.10 -13.02
N ASP A 98 -18.04 27.38 -13.28
CA ASP A 98 -19.04 28.44 -13.25
C ASP A 98 -19.83 28.48 -11.92
N THR A 99 -21.16 28.36 -11.98
CA THR A 99 -22.07 28.40 -10.83
C THR A 99 -22.37 27.00 -10.25
N THR A 100 -21.77 25.94 -10.82
CA THR A 100 -22.02 24.55 -10.41
C THR A 100 -21.19 24.13 -9.20
N THR A 101 -21.50 23.00 -8.55
CA THR A 101 -20.66 22.48 -7.45
C THR A 101 -19.44 21.66 -7.93
N ARG A 102 -19.23 21.57 -9.25
CA ARG A 102 -18.13 20.82 -9.85
C ARG A 102 -16.82 21.60 -9.74
N ILE A 103 -15.75 20.95 -9.30
CA ILE A 103 -14.45 21.59 -9.08
C ILE A 103 -13.74 21.79 -10.42
N ALA A 104 -13.39 23.03 -10.75
CA ALA A 104 -12.58 23.34 -11.93
C ALA A 104 -11.08 23.25 -11.65
N SER A 105 -10.63 23.54 -10.43
CA SER A 105 -9.24 23.33 -10.03
C SER A 105 -9.06 23.13 -8.55
N VAL A 106 -7.99 22.42 -8.21
CA VAL A 106 -7.40 22.39 -6.87
C VAL A 106 -5.94 22.80 -7.01
N THR A 107 -5.50 23.83 -6.29
CA THR A 107 -4.12 24.31 -6.31
C THR A 107 -3.58 24.44 -4.90
N GLN A 108 -2.34 24.04 -4.68
CA GLN A 108 -1.70 24.04 -3.37
C GLN A 108 -0.52 25.01 -3.32
N SER A 109 -0.19 25.52 -2.12
CA SER A 109 0.93 26.46 -1.93
C SER A 109 2.31 25.86 -2.24
N ASN A 110 2.44 24.54 -2.31
CA ASN A 110 3.64 23.85 -2.80
C ASN A 110 3.76 23.83 -4.35
N GLY A 111 2.81 24.43 -5.06
CA GLY A 111 2.75 24.48 -6.52
C GLY A 111 2.14 23.25 -7.19
N THR A 112 1.71 22.23 -6.43
CA THR A 112 0.93 21.10 -6.96
C THR A 112 -0.45 21.59 -7.35
N SER A 113 -0.96 21.10 -8.48
CA SER A 113 -2.30 21.43 -8.92
C SER A 113 -2.95 20.31 -9.71
N VAL A 114 -4.27 20.43 -9.86
CA VAL A 114 -5.05 19.66 -10.82
C VAL A 114 -6.17 20.54 -11.36
N PHE A 115 -6.46 20.43 -12.65
CA PHE A 115 -7.51 21.16 -13.33
C PHE A 115 -8.45 20.18 -14.03
N PHE A 116 -9.74 20.48 -13.98
CA PHE A 116 -10.80 19.70 -14.59
C PHE A 116 -11.57 20.56 -15.59
N THR A 117 -11.97 19.95 -16.69
CA THR A 117 -13.05 20.48 -17.53
C THR A 117 -14.15 19.44 -17.65
N TYR A 118 -15.33 19.86 -18.05
CA TYR A 118 -16.50 19.01 -18.13
C TYR A 118 -17.14 19.07 -19.52
N ASP A 119 -17.75 17.96 -19.93
CA ASP A 119 -18.63 17.94 -21.10
C ASP A 119 -19.99 18.56 -20.77
N ALA A 120 -20.82 18.74 -21.80
CA ALA A 120 -22.17 19.30 -21.67
C ALA A 120 -23.10 18.46 -20.76
N ALA A 121 -22.77 17.19 -20.52
CA ALA A 121 -23.57 16.27 -19.72
C ALA A 121 -23.16 16.21 -18.25
N GLY A 122 -22.15 16.97 -17.82
CA GLY A 122 -21.71 16.93 -16.42
C GLY A 122 -20.36 16.28 -16.18
N ARG A 123 -19.85 15.51 -17.13
CA ARG A 123 -18.80 14.50 -16.92
C ARG A 123 -17.42 15.07 -17.18
N VAL A 124 -16.39 14.55 -16.51
CA VAL A 124 -15.01 15.02 -16.69
C VAL A 124 -14.57 14.79 -18.13
N SER A 125 -14.18 15.86 -18.83
CA SER A 125 -13.69 15.83 -20.21
C SER A 125 -12.16 15.87 -20.26
N THR A 126 -11.53 16.70 -19.41
CA THR A 126 -10.07 16.74 -19.31
C THR A 126 -9.59 16.82 -17.87
N VAL A 127 -8.45 16.20 -17.59
CA VAL A 127 -7.68 16.39 -16.36
C VAL A 127 -6.28 16.87 -16.71
N LYS A 128 -5.81 17.96 -16.08
CA LYS A 128 -4.47 18.52 -16.32
C LYS A 128 -3.70 18.70 -15.01
N ASP A 129 -2.39 18.52 -15.05
CA ASP A 129 -1.52 18.74 -13.89
C ASP A 129 -1.30 20.24 -13.58
N HIS A 130 -1.25 21.08 -14.61
CA HIS A 130 -1.07 22.54 -14.48
C HIS A 130 -1.89 23.31 -15.52
N SER A 131 -2.06 24.61 -15.32
CA SER A 131 -2.88 25.49 -16.19
C SER A 131 -2.27 25.79 -17.57
N GLY A 132 -0.98 25.50 -17.78
CA GLY A 132 -0.28 25.81 -19.01
C GLY A 132 -0.70 24.94 -20.21
N ALA A 133 -0.59 25.48 -21.42
CA ALA A 133 -0.94 24.78 -22.67
C ALA A 133 -0.10 23.51 -22.92
N THR A 134 1.10 23.42 -22.33
CA THR A 134 2.02 22.27 -22.40
C THR A 134 1.86 21.29 -21.23
N SER A 135 0.77 21.40 -20.45
CA SER A 135 0.46 20.43 -19.38
C SER A 135 0.24 19.03 -19.95
N SER A 136 0.71 18.00 -19.25
CA SER A 136 0.23 16.66 -19.56
C SER A 136 -1.24 16.60 -19.19
N GLN A 137 -2.04 16.01 -20.07
CA GLN A 137 -3.48 15.94 -19.91
C GLN A 137 -3.97 14.52 -20.14
N LEU A 138 -5.02 14.14 -19.42
CA LEU A 138 -5.89 13.03 -19.78
C LEU A 138 -7.15 13.60 -20.43
N VAL A 139 -7.55 13.05 -21.57
CA VAL A 139 -8.77 13.41 -22.29
C VAL A 139 -9.74 12.24 -22.28
N PHE A 140 -10.95 12.48 -21.81
CA PHE A 140 -12.03 11.51 -21.71
C PHE A 140 -13.04 11.74 -22.84
N THR A 141 -13.15 10.79 -23.75
CA THR A 141 -14.09 10.83 -24.87
C THR A 141 -15.18 9.80 -24.66
N TYR A 142 -16.38 10.27 -24.29
CA TYR A 142 -17.55 9.42 -24.11
C TYR A 142 -18.30 9.22 -25.43
N ARG A 143 -18.42 7.97 -25.89
CA ARG A 143 -19.07 7.58 -27.15
C ARG A 143 -20.32 6.77 -26.87
N THR A 144 -21.43 7.47 -26.63
CA THR A 144 -22.74 6.87 -26.30
C THR A 144 -23.25 5.90 -27.37
N ALA A 145 -23.06 6.21 -28.65
CA ALA A 145 -23.47 5.32 -29.76
C ALA A 145 -22.77 3.94 -29.75
N THR A 146 -21.62 3.84 -29.11
CA THR A 146 -20.83 2.59 -29.02
C THR A 146 -20.74 2.06 -27.59
N ASN A 147 -21.44 2.68 -26.63
CA ASN A 147 -21.29 2.43 -25.19
C ASN A 147 -19.82 2.30 -24.78
N SER A 148 -19.00 3.31 -25.12
CA SER A 148 -17.58 3.27 -24.81
C SER A 148 -17.03 4.60 -24.32
N THR A 149 -15.96 4.54 -23.53
CA THR A 149 -15.16 5.69 -23.10
C THR A 149 -13.72 5.47 -23.57
N ALA A 150 -13.16 6.43 -24.31
CA ALA A 150 -11.72 6.46 -24.57
C ALA A 150 -11.03 7.44 -23.65
N ILE A 151 -9.93 7.01 -23.03
CA ILE A 151 -9.03 7.85 -22.24
C ILE A 151 -7.75 8.00 -23.05
N THR A 152 -7.39 9.23 -23.39
CA THR A 152 -6.17 9.55 -24.14
C THR A 152 -5.20 10.29 -23.23
N ASP A 153 -3.96 9.82 -23.11
CA ASP A 153 -2.93 10.51 -22.34
C ASP A 153 -2.22 11.63 -23.13
N GLY A 154 -1.28 12.32 -22.47
CA GLY A 154 -0.50 13.39 -23.07
C GLY A 154 0.46 12.93 -24.18
N ASN A 155 0.65 11.61 -24.36
CA ASN A 155 1.46 11.01 -25.42
C ASN A 155 0.59 10.49 -26.59
N GLY A 156 -0.74 10.63 -26.50
CA GLY A 156 -1.68 10.12 -27.49
C GLY A 156 -1.99 8.63 -27.35
N GLN A 157 -1.55 7.97 -26.27
CA GLN A 157 -1.93 6.59 -25.97
C GLN A 157 -3.40 6.54 -25.57
N VAL A 158 -4.16 5.61 -26.15
CA VAL A 158 -5.61 5.51 -25.96
C VAL A 158 -5.99 4.19 -25.30
N TRP A 159 -6.62 4.26 -24.13
CA TRP A 159 -7.34 3.13 -23.52
C TRP A 159 -8.81 3.24 -23.85
N THR A 160 -9.43 2.14 -24.28
CA THR A 160 -10.88 2.12 -24.57
C THR A 160 -11.58 1.18 -23.61
N TYR A 161 -12.61 1.68 -22.94
CA TYR A 161 -13.48 0.94 -22.04
C TYR A 161 -14.83 0.78 -22.73
N ARG A 162 -15.30 -0.45 -22.91
CA ARG A 162 -16.61 -0.74 -23.51
C ARG A 162 -17.56 -1.28 -22.45
N TYR A 163 -18.82 -0.94 -22.59
CA TYR A 163 -19.86 -1.26 -21.65
C TYR A 163 -21.01 -2.00 -22.34
N ASP A 164 -21.71 -2.83 -21.59
CA ASP A 164 -22.99 -3.38 -22.01
C ASP A 164 -24.00 -2.23 -22.21
N ALA A 165 -24.76 -2.30 -23.31
CA ALA A 165 -25.68 -1.23 -23.69
C ALA A 165 -26.84 -1.04 -22.70
N THR A 166 -27.22 -2.10 -21.98
CA THR A 166 -28.39 -2.11 -21.09
C THR A 166 -27.96 -1.97 -19.63
N THR A 167 -27.02 -2.80 -19.18
CA THR A 167 -26.60 -2.84 -17.76
C THR A 167 -25.55 -1.79 -17.42
N GLN A 168 -24.91 -1.18 -18.43
CA GLN A 168 -23.78 -0.24 -18.27
C GLN A 168 -22.56 -0.86 -17.56
N GLN A 169 -22.49 -2.19 -17.49
CA GLN A 169 -21.35 -2.92 -16.92
C GLN A 169 -20.17 -2.91 -17.89
N LEU A 170 -18.95 -2.79 -17.37
CA LEU A 170 -17.73 -2.81 -18.17
C LEU A 170 -17.50 -4.19 -18.77
N THR A 171 -17.55 -4.35 -20.09
CA THR A 171 -17.40 -5.64 -20.76
C THR A 171 -16.02 -5.86 -21.37
N GLU A 172 -15.29 -4.78 -21.68
CA GLU A 172 -13.98 -4.88 -22.31
C GLU A 172 -13.09 -3.67 -22.00
N ILE A 173 -11.81 -3.91 -21.77
CA ILE A 173 -10.75 -2.90 -21.78
C ILE A 173 -9.79 -3.23 -22.93
N LEU A 174 -9.55 -2.23 -23.77
CA LEU A 174 -8.52 -2.26 -24.81
C LEU A 174 -7.35 -1.36 -24.39
N THR A 175 -6.13 -1.91 -24.44
CA THR A 175 -4.90 -1.13 -24.26
C THR A 175 -4.57 -0.29 -25.50
N PRO A 176 -3.66 0.68 -25.40
CA PRO A 176 -3.08 1.32 -26.57
C PRO A 176 -2.50 0.29 -27.54
N THR A 177 -2.58 0.58 -28.83
CA THR A 177 -2.08 -0.29 -29.90
C THR A 177 -0.55 -0.36 -29.87
N VAL A 178 0.01 -1.57 -29.80
CA VAL A 178 1.43 -1.87 -29.91
C VAL A 178 1.62 -2.74 -31.13
N ASP A 179 2.52 -2.35 -32.04
CA ASP A 179 2.82 -3.10 -33.27
C ASP A 179 1.56 -3.49 -34.08
N GLY A 180 0.57 -2.60 -34.10
CA GLY A 180 -0.68 -2.79 -34.83
C GLY A 180 -1.78 -3.58 -34.10
N ALA A 181 -1.55 -4.04 -32.87
CA ALA A 181 -2.55 -4.76 -32.07
C ALA A 181 -2.82 -4.09 -30.71
N ALA A 182 -4.08 -4.01 -30.32
CA ALA A 182 -4.49 -3.68 -28.94
C ALA A 182 -4.77 -4.97 -28.17
N LEU A 183 -4.38 -5.02 -26.90
CA LEU A 183 -4.73 -6.14 -26.03
C LEU A 183 -6.13 -5.93 -25.50
N SER A 184 -6.92 -7.01 -25.49
CA SER A 184 -8.26 -7.02 -24.93
C SER A 184 -8.29 -7.78 -23.61
N THR A 185 -8.92 -7.19 -22.60
CA THR A 185 -9.33 -7.88 -21.37
C THR A 185 -10.85 -7.79 -21.30
N THR A 186 -11.52 -8.93 -21.19
CA THR A 186 -12.99 -9.02 -21.20
C THR A 186 -13.54 -9.44 -19.85
N PHE A 187 -14.78 -9.02 -19.58
CA PHE A 187 -15.47 -9.21 -18.31
C PHE A 187 -16.88 -9.74 -18.56
N THR A 188 -17.30 -10.74 -17.78
CA THR A 188 -18.68 -11.26 -17.85
C THR A 188 -19.37 -11.19 -16.49
N TYR A 189 -20.68 -11.02 -16.50
CA TYR A 189 -21.47 -10.82 -15.28
C TYR A 189 -22.65 -11.79 -15.23
N ASP A 190 -23.07 -12.16 -14.02
CA ASP A 190 -24.35 -12.84 -13.80
C ASP A 190 -25.54 -11.86 -13.86
N ALA A 191 -26.75 -12.39 -13.75
CA ALA A 191 -27.98 -11.59 -13.79
C ALA A 191 -28.14 -10.63 -12.58
N SER A 192 -27.43 -10.89 -11.48
CA SER A 192 -27.38 -10.01 -10.29
C SER A 192 -26.30 -8.94 -10.42
N GLY A 193 -25.50 -8.99 -11.49
CA GLY A 193 -24.42 -8.07 -11.79
C GLY A 193 -23.10 -8.36 -11.07
N ASN A 194 -22.93 -9.57 -10.54
CA ASN A 194 -21.63 -10.03 -10.02
C ASN A 194 -20.72 -10.42 -11.18
N LEU A 195 -19.43 -10.07 -11.08
CA LEU A 195 -18.41 -10.41 -12.09
C LEU A 195 -18.09 -11.90 -12.06
N VAL A 196 -18.44 -12.68 -13.08
CA VAL A 196 -18.25 -14.14 -13.15
C VAL A 196 -16.94 -14.54 -13.80
N SER A 197 -16.42 -13.76 -14.75
CA SER A 197 -15.11 -14.05 -15.33
C SER A 197 -14.36 -12.80 -15.77
N ILE A 198 -13.03 -12.91 -15.74
CA ILE A 198 -12.09 -11.99 -16.39
C ILE A 198 -11.22 -12.83 -17.32
N THR A 199 -11.14 -12.45 -18.59
CA THR A 199 -10.30 -13.13 -19.57
C THR A 199 -9.30 -12.14 -20.15
N ASP A 200 -8.01 -12.45 -20.02
CA ASP A 200 -6.92 -11.62 -20.56
C ASP A 200 -6.70 -11.84 -22.07
N ALA A 201 -5.79 -11.07 -22.67
CA ALA A 201 -5.49 -11.16 -24.10
C ALA A 201 -4.78 -12.46 -24.54
N ARG A 202 -4.33 -13.30 -23.59
CA ARG A 202 -3.82 -14.66 -23.85
C ARG A 202 -4.91 -15.72 -23.69
N ASN A 203 -6.15 -15.31 -23.46
CA ASN A 203 -7.27 -16.19 -23.14
C ASN A 203 -7.13 -16.91 -21.78
N ASN A 204 -6.25 -16.42 -20.90
CA ASN A 204 -6.22 -16.89 -19.51
C ASN A 204 -7.44 -16.33 -18.80
N THR A 205 -8.24 -17.20 -18.21
CA THR A 205 -9.50 -16.83 -17.56
C THR A 205 -9.43 -17.06 -16.06
N VAL A 206 -9.81 -16.05 -15.28
CA VAL A 206 -10.15 -16.20 -13.87
C VAL A 206 -11.67 -16.24 -13.76
N THR A 207 -12.20 -17.23 -13.06
CA THR A 207 -13.63 -17.43 -12.84
C THR A 207 -14.00 -17.24 -11.38
N TYR A 208 -15.21 -16.73 -11.15
CA TYR A 208 -15.76 -16.45 -9.84
C TYR A 208 -17.15 -17.07 -9.69
N GLY A 209 -17.45 -17.56 -8.50
CA GLY A 209 -18.78 -18.01 -8.10
C GLY A 209 -19.29 -17.21 -6.92
N TYR A 210 -20.60 -17.03 -6.84
CA TYR A 210 -21.27 -16.22 -5.82
C TYR A 210 -22.42 -16.98 -5.16
N ASP A 211 -22.70 -16.67 -3.90
CA ASP A 211 -23.97 -17.03 -3.26
C ASP A 211 -25.07 -16.00 -3.61
N SER A 212 -26.29 -16.23 -3.10
CA SER A 212 -27.44 -15.34 -3.34
C SER A 212 -27.29 -13.93 -2.79
N ASN A 213 -26.35 -13.72 -1.86
CA ASN A 213 -26.08 -12.41 -1.25
C ASN A 213 -24.94 -11.66 -1.96
N GLY A 214 -24.37 -12.23 -3.04
CA GLY A 214 -23.24 -11.67 -3.76
C GLY A 214 -21.90 -11.91 -3.05
N ASN A 215 -21.82 -12.82 -2.09
CA ASN A 215 -20.52 -13.20 -1.51
C ASN A 215 -19.79 -14.16 -2.46
N ARG A 216 -18.50 -13.90 -2.69
CA ARG A 216 -17.68 -14.71 -3.59
C ARG A 216 -17.30 -16.06 -2.97
N THR A 217 -17.97 -17.13 -3.36
CA THR A 217 -17.78 -18.50 -2.87
C THR A 217 -16.70 -19.28 -3.60
N LEU A 218 -16.36 -18.89 -4.84
CA LEU A 218 -15.33 -19.53 -5.67
C LEU A 218 -14.46 -18.48 -6.35
N GLU A 219 -13.18 -18.78 -6.44
CA GLU A 219 -12.21 -18.10 -7.29
C GLU A 219 -11.28 -19.16 -7.87
N ARG A 220 -11.11 -19.16 -9.20
CA ARG A 220 -10.27 -20.12 -9.91
C ARG A 220 -9.55 -19.47 -11.07
N ASP A 221 -8.24 -19.59 -11.13
CA ASP A 221 -7.43 -19.09 -12.25
C ASP A 221 -7.31 -20.10 -13.41
N ALA A 222 -6.64 -19.67 -14.48
CA ALA A 222 -6.47 -20.46 -15.71
C ALA A 222 -5.63 -21.74 -15.53
N LEU A 223 -4.91 -21.89 -14.41
CA LEU A 223 -4.18 -23.12 -14.06
C LEU A 223 -4.99 -24.02 -13.11
N GLY A 224 -6.20 -23.61 -12.75
CA GLY A 224 -7.04 -24.33 -11.80
C GLY A 224 -6.68 -24.08 -10.33
N ASN A 225 -5.78 -23.14 -10.03
CA ASN A 225 -5.52 -22.75 -8.65
C ASN A 225 -6.83 -22.22 -8.07
N THR A 226 -7.32 -22.86 -7.02
CA THR A 226 -8.70 -22.68 -6.54
C THR A 226 -8.72 -22.17 -5.11
N VAL A 227 -9.60 -21.21 -4.84
CA VAL A 227 -9.98 -20.76 -3.51
C VAL A 227 -11.50 -20.86 -3.36
N THR A 228 -11.97 -21.55 -2.31
CA THR A 228 -13.40 -21.63 -1.98
C THR A 228 -13.68 -21.00 -0.63
N ARG A 229 -14.85 -20.38 -0.47
CA ARG A 229 -15.25 -19.66 0.73
C ARG A 229 -16.69 -19.97 1.09
N THR A 230 -16.99 -19.99 2.39
CA THR A 230 -18.38 -20.07 2.91
C THR A 230 -18.67 -18.84 3.75
N PHE A 231 -19.94 -18.44 3.81
CA PHE A 231 -20.38 -17.24 4.51
C PHE A 231 -21.59 -17.51 5.41
N SER A 232 -21.72 -16.73 6.47
CA SER A 232 -22.93 -16.69 7.30
C SER A 232 -24.03 -15.91 6.60
N SER A 233 -25.25 -15.95 7.15
CA SER A 233 -26.37 -15.12 6.69
C SER A 233 -26.14 -13.60 6.86
N LEU A 234 -25.13 -13.21 7.64
CA LEU A 234 -24.71 -11.81 7.84
C LEU A 234 -23.52 -11.44 6.93
N ASN A 235 -23.23 -12.25 5.90
CA ASN A 235 -22.12 -12.07 4.97
C ASN A 235 -20.73 -12.11 5.63
N GLN A 236 -20.61 -12.81 6.76
CA GLN A 236 -19.33 -13.01 7.43
C GLN A 236 -18.67 -14.29 6.89
N MET A 237 -17.40 -14.22 6.50
CA MET A 237 -16.68 -15.39 5.98
C MET A 237 -16.47 -16.42 7.09
N LEU A 238 -16.95 -17.65 6.92
CA LEU A 238 -16.83 -18.73 7.91
C LEU A 238 -15.66 -19.66 7.61
N THR A 239 -15.39 -19.92 6.33
CA THR A 239 -14.22 -20.69 5.89
C THR A 239 -13.58 -20.04 4.67
N GLU A 240 -12.24 -20.08 4.60
CA GLU A 240 -11.48 -19.90 3.37
C GLU A 240 -10.61 -21.15 3.17
N THR A 241 -10.77 -21.81 2.03
CA THR A 241 -10.01 -22.99 1.65
C THR A 241 -9.18 -22.71 0.42
N ARG A 242 -7.88 -22.98 0.51
CA ARG A 242 -6.94 -22.96 -0.62
C ARG A 242 -6.45 -24.37 -0.87
N TYR A 243 -6.36 -24.79 -2.14
CA TYR A 243 -6.04 -26.17 -2.49
C TYR A 243 -4.60 -26.30 -2.97
N ARG A 244 -3.80 -27.18 -2.37
CA ARG A 244 -2.39 -27.38 -2.80
C ARG A 244 -2.28 -28.05 -4.15
N ILE A 245 -3.31 -28.74 -4.59
CA ILE A 245 -3.37 -29.35 -5.92
C ILE A 245 -4.45 -28.63 -6.71
N ALA A 246 -4.02 -27.97 -7.78
CA ALA A 246 -4.89 -27.25 -8.70
C ALA A 246 -5.85 -28.20 -9.43
N ASP A 247 -6.97 -27.66 -9.89
CA ASP A 247 -7.94 -28.38 -10.71
C ASP A 247 -7.45 -28.48 -12.17
N ALA A 248 -7.06 -29.67 -12.61
CA ALA A 248 -6.30 -29.85 -13.85
C ALA A 248 -7.10 -29.59 -15.14
N ASP A 249 -8.43 -29.67 -15.11
CA ASP A 249 -9.27 -29.52 -16.30
C ASP A 249 -10.02 -28.17 -16.37
N GLY A 250 -10.09 -27.43 -15.27
CA GLY A 250 -10.83 -26.16 -15.16
C GLY A 250 -12.35 -26.27 -15.35
N ALA A 251 -12.87 -27.43 -15.76
CA ALA A 251 -14.27 -27.75 -16.03
C ALA A 251 -14.47 -29.28 -16.05
N GLY A 252 -15.11 -29.85 -15.02
CA GLY A 252 -15.33 -31.29 -14.95
C GLY A 252 -15.53 -31.81 -13.53
N ALA A 253 -15.65 -33.15 -13.40
CA ALA A 253 -15.90 -33.84 -12.14
C ALA A 253 -14.65 -34.03 -11.26
N GLN A 254 -13.46 -33.59 -11.72
CA GLN A 254 -12.29 -33.47 -10.85
C GLN A 254 -12.36 -32.11 -10.15
N SER A 255 -12.03 -32.10 -8.86
CA SER A 255 -12.04 -30.89 -8.04
C SER A 255 -10.64 -30.68 -7.50
N ALA A 256 -10.25 -29.42 -7.33
CA ALA A 256 -9.04 -29.06 -6.61
C ALA A 256 -8.95 -29.86 -5.29
N SER A 257 -7.74 -30.31 -4.93
CA SER A 257 -7.56 -31.25 -3.82
C SER A 257 -6.46 -30.81 -2.86
N ASP A 258 -6.34 -31.55 -1.76
CA ASP A 258 -5.46 -31.22 -0.63
C ASP A 258 -5.75 -29.82 -0.01
N PRO A 259 -6.93 -29.67 0.62
CA PRO A 259 -7.44 -28.39 1.10
C PRO A 259 -6.73 -27.90 2.37
N LEU A 260 -6.38 -26.62 2.38
CA LEU A 260 -5.91 -25.86 3.53
C LEU A 260 -7.00 -24.87 3.93
N THR A 261 -7.72 -25.19 4.99
CA THR A 261 -8.92 -24.44 5.40
C THR A 261 -8.66 -23.64 6.67
N THR A 262 -8.74 -22.32 6.57
CA THR A 262 -8.83 -21.42 7.71
C THR A 262 -10.30 -21.21 8.05
N ARG A 263 -10.64 -21.26 9.34
CA ARG A 263 -12.02 -21.11 9.84
C ARG A 263 -12.12 -19.90 10.75
N TYR A 264 -13.19 -19.14 10.57
CA TYR A 264 -13.45 -17.90 11.28
C TYR A 264 -14.74 -18.04 12.06
N VAL A 265 -14.69 -17.69 13.33
CA VAL A 265 -15.83 -17.79 14.24
C VAL A 265 -16.09 -16.42 14.83
N TYR A 266 -17.34 -15.99 14.78
CA TYR A 266 -17.76 -14.67 15.23
C TYR A 266 -18.54 -14.79 16.55
N ASP A 267 -18.43 -13.76 17.40
CA ASP A 267 -19.26 -13.66 18.60
C ASP A 267 -20.69 -13.21 18.27
N ALA A 268 -21.56 -13.20 19.28
CA ALA A 268 -22.94 -12.73 19.18
C ALA A 268 -23.09 -11.27 18.68
N ASN A 269 -22.04 -10.45 18.78
CA ASN A 269 -22.01 -9.07 18.27
C ASN A 269 -21.39 -8.98 16.87
N SER A 270 -21.25 -10.11 16.16
CA SER A 270 -20.69 -10.18 14.81
C SER A 270 -19.21 -9.79 14.69
N ARG A 271 -18.44 -9.90 15.77
CA ARG A 271 -16.99 -9.60 15.80
C ARG A 271 -16.18 -10.90 15.73
N LEU A 272 -15.04 -10.89 15.05
CA LEU A 272 -14.20 -12.08 14.86
C LEU A 272 -13.64 -12.56 16.21
N ARG A 273 -14.19 -13.64 16.76
CA ARG A 273 -13.84 -14.18 18.08
C ARG A 273 -12.73 -15.22 18.02
N PHE A 274 -12.74 -16.10 17.04
CA PHE A 274 -11.68 -17.07 16.84
C PHE A 274 -11.26 -17.21 15.38
N VAL A 275 -9.98 -17.53 15.18
CA VAL A 275 -9.43 -18.02 13.92
C VAL A 275 -8.76 -19.35 14.17
N VAL A 276 -9.14 -20.37 13.39
CA VAL A 276 -8.52 -21.69 13.41
C VAL A 276 -7.81 -21.90 12.09
N SER A 277 -6.49 -22.06 12.14
CA SER A 277 -5.66 -22.27 10.94
C SER A 277 -5.88 -23.64 10.31
N ALA A 278 -5.25 -23.89 9.15
CA ALA A 278 -5.33 -25.20 8.49
C ALA A 278 -4.61 -26.32 9.25
N GLU A 279 -3.67 -25.97 10.15
CA GLU A 279 -3.08 -26.90 11.15
C GLU A 279 -3.92 -27.03 12.43
N GLY A 280 -4.98 -26.24 12.59
CA GLY A 280 -5.77 -26.20 13.82
C GLY A 280 -5.24 -25.23 14.87
N ARG A 281 -4.27 -24.36 14.56
CA ARG A 281 -3.80 -23.35 15.53
C ARG A 281 -4.94 -22.37 15.81
N VAL A 282 -5.20 -22.11 17.09
CA VAL A 282 -6.31 -21.25 17.51
C VAL A 282 -5.78 -19.90 17.96
N THR A 283 -6.31 -18.83 17.36
CA THR A 283 -6.21 -17.46 17.87
C THR A 283 -7.58 -17.04 18.39
N GLU A 284 -7.64 -16.51 19.60
CA GLU A 284 -8.84 -15.93 20.21
C GLU A 284 -8.68 -14.42 20.37
N ASN A 285 -9.69 -13.67 19.95
CA ASN A 285 -9.79 -12.23 20.10
C ASN A 285 -10.90 -11.89 21.08
N ARG A 286 -10.60 -11.16 22.15
CA ARG A 286 -11.59 -10.69 23.11
C ARG A 286 -11.79 -9.19 22.96
N TYR A 287 -13.03 -8.76 23.14
CA TYR A 287 -13.41 -7.38 22.94
C TYR A 287 -14.00 -6.77 24.20
N GLY A 288 -13.81 -5.47 24.35
CA GLY A 288 -14.35 -4.68 25.44
C GLY A 288 -15.88 -4.66 25.48
N THR A 289 -16.41 -4.49 26.69
CA THR A 289 -17.84 -4.40 27.02
C THR A 289 -18.28 -2.94 27.13
N ALA A 290 -19.57 -2.69 27.39
CA ALA A 290 -20.10 -1.32 27.53
C ALA A 290 -19.42 -0.51 28.64
N SER A 291 -18.84 -1.18 29.64
CA SER A 291 -18.12 -0.57 30.76
C SER A 291 -16.62 -0.40 30.52
N VAL A 292 -16.03 -1.07 29.53
CA VAL A 292 -14.59 -0.99 29.22
C VAL A 292 -14.39 -1.14 27.70
N GLY A 293 -14.24 -0.02 26.97
CA GLY A 293 -13.83 -0.02 25.56
C GLY A 293 -14.78 -0.77 24.62
N TYR A 294 -16.08 -0.41 24.61
CA TYR A 294 -17.11 -1.10 23.83
C TYR A 294 -16.69 -1.34 22.38
N GLY A 295 -16.58 -2.62 21.99
CA GLY A 295 -16.23 -3.00 20.62
C GLY A 295 -14.74 -3.05 20.30
N LEU A 296 -13.85 -2.55 21.17
CA LEU A 296 -12.40 -2.54 20.95
C LEU A 296 -11.76 -3.87 21.31
N LEU A 297 -10.74 -4.30 20.56
CA LEU A 297 -10.01 -5.56 20.78
C LEU A 297 -9.14 -5.44 22.04
N THR A 298 -9.53 -6.05 23.15
CA THR A 298 -8.78 -5.93 24.42
C THR A 298 -7.75 -7.02 24.62
N HIS A 299 -7.94 -8.20 24.02
CA HIS A 299 -6.98 -9.30 24.16
C HIS A 299 -6.84 -10.08 22.85
N THR A 300 -5.62 -10.52 22.56
CA THR A 300 -5.34 -11.59 21.60
C THR A 300 -4.64 -12.72 22.35
N LEU A 301 -5.18 -13.93 22.24
CA LEU A 301 -4.62 -15.14 22.82
C LEU A 301 -4.26 -16.11 21.69
N GLN A 302 -3.03 -16.60 21.67
CA GLN A 302 -2.61 -17.69 20.78
C GLN A 302 -2.36 -18.95 21.60
N TYR A 303 -3.09 -20.01 21.30
CA TYR A 303 -2.97 -21.30 21.98
C TYR A 303 -1.81 -22.08 21.34
N ILE A 304 -0.68 -22.17 22.06
CA ILE A 304 0.56 -22.78 21.54
C ILE A 304 0.81 -24.20 22.05
N GLY A 305 0.15 -24.61 23.14
CA GLY A 305 0.32 -25.94 23.73
C GLY A 305 -0.36 -27.06 22.93
N GLN A 306 -1.52 -26.79 22.36
CA GLN A 306 -2.30 -27.75 21.57
C GLN A 306 -2.99 -27.05 20.41
N VAL A 307 -3.27 -27.82 19.36
CA VAL A 307 -4.08 -27.39 18.22
C VAL A 307 -5.49 -27.96 18.34
N PHE A 308 -6.46 -27.27 17.76
CA PHE A 308 -7.80 -27.79 17.56
C PHE A 308 -7.77 -28.93 16.55
N ASP A 309 -8.39 -30.06 16.86
CA ASP A 309 -8.43 -31.18 15.94
C ASP A 309 -9.35 -30.87 14.76
N VAL A 310 -8.74 -30.67 13.60
CA VAL A 310 -9.43 -30.41 12.34
C VAL A 310 -9.54 -31.66 11.47
N THR A 311 -9.08 -32.82 11.97
CA THR A 311 -9.19 -34.08 11.22
C THR A 311 -10.66 -34.46 11.01
N GLY A 312 -11.00 -34.94 9.82
CA GLY A 312 -12.38 -35.28 9.44
C GLY A 312 -13.31 -34.09 9.17
N LEU A 313 -12.90 -32.84 9.38
CA LEU A 313 -13.71 -31.68 9.00
C LEU A 313 -13.64 -31.42 7.50
N SER A 314 -14.81 -31.35 6.85
CA SER A 314 -14.91 -30.89 5.45
C SER A 314 -14.45 -29.43 5.32
N PRO A 315 -13.92 -29.01 4.15
CA PRO A 315 -13.59 -27.62 3.84
C PRO A 315 -14.73 -26.61 4.07
N THR A 316 -15.98 -27.05 3.94
CA THR A 316 -17.17 -26.22 4.13
C THR A 316 -17.71 -26.23 5.56
N THR A 317 -17.17 -27.07 6.43
CA THR A 317 -17.63 -27.14 7.83
C THR A 317 -17.18 -25.90 8.59
N ALA A 318 -18.14 -25.03 8.93
CA ALA A 318 -17.94 -23.92 9.85
C ALA A 318 -17.84 -24.41 11.31
N LEU A 319 -17.10 -23.68 12.13
CA LEU A 319 -17.04 -23.90 13.58
C LEU A 319 -17.92 -22.87 14.30
N THR A 320 -18.44 -23.25 15.46
CA THR A 320 -19.27 -22.38 16.31
C THR A 320 -18.48 -21.81 17.47
N GLU A 321 -18.94 -20.67 18.01
CA GLU A 321 -18.35 -20.07 19.21
C GLU A 321 -18.39 -21.03 20.40
N ALA A 322 -19.47 -21.82 20.53
CA ALA A 322 -19.63 -22.81 21.58
C ALA A 322 -18.57 -23.92 21.52
N GLN A 323 -18.27 -24.46 20.33
CA GLN A 323 -17.26 -25.51 20.15
C GLN A 323 -15.87 -25.02 20.59
N LEU A 324 -15.48 -23.82 20.14
CA LEU A 324 -14.16 -23.28 20.48
C LEU A 324 -14.08 -22.81 21.93
N THR A 325 -15.16 -22.29 22.50
CA THR A 325 -15.23 -21.98 23.93
C THR A 325 -15.04 -23.23 24.78
N ALA A 326 -15.69 -24.35 24.41
CA ALA A 326 -15.53 -25.64 25.08
C ALA A 326 -14.10 -26.19 24.95
N TRP A 327 -13.51 -26.13 23.75
CA TRP A 327 -12.13 -26.54 23.52
C TRP A 327 -11.15 -25.68 24.34
N VAL A 328 -11.32 -24.35 24.30
CA VAL A 328 -10.51 -23.39 25.06
C VAL A 328 -10.56 -23.68 26.56
N ALA A 329 -11.73 -24.02 27.11
CA ALA A 329 -11.89 -24.29 28.54
C ALA A 329 -11.01 -25.46 29.05
N LEU A 330 -10.62 -26.39 28.16
CA LEU A 330 -9.79 -27.55 28.49
C LEU A 330 -8.28 -27.30 28.32
N GLN A 331 -7.89 -26.17 27.74
CA GLN A 331 -6.47 -25.90 27.44
C GLN A 331 -5.68 -25.47 28.67
N ASP A 332 -4.43 -25.92 28.75
CA ASP A 332 -3.46 -25.40 29.70
C ASP A 332 -3.18 -23.92 29.40
N LYS A 333 -3.61 -23.05 30.31
CA LYS A 333 -3.49 -21.60 30.15
C LYS A 333 -2.05 -21.10 30.24
N THR A 334 -1.14 -21.89 30.81
CA THR A 334 0.29 -21.54 30.83
C THR A 334 0.93 -21.66 29.44
N GLN A 335 0.31 -22.42 28.53
CA GLN A 335 0.73 -22.61 27.15
C GLN A 335 -0.04 -21.70 26.17
N VAL A 336 -0.25 -20.45 26.58
CA VAL A 336 -0.92 -19.41 25.79
C VAL A 336 -0.02 -18.18 25.70
N GLN A 337 0.13 -17.63 24.50
CA GLN A 337 0.70 -16.30 24.32
C GLN A 337 -0.42 -15.28 24.42
N LEU A 338 -0.37 -14.43 25.44
CA LEU A 338 -1.36 -13.38 25.69
C LEU A 338 -0.79 -12.01 25.35
N THR A 339 -1.53 -11.24 24.56
CA THR A 339 -1.32 -9.80 24.41
C THR A 339 -2.59 -9.06 24.80
N GLU A 340 -2.46 -8.06 25.65
CA GLU A 340 -3.53 -7.16 26.06
C GLU A 340 -3.36 -5.78 25.44
N TYR A 341 -4.50 -5.13 25.16
CA TYR A 341 -4.57 -3.79 24.60
C TYR A 341 -5.50 -2.92 25.43
N SER A 342 -5.04 -1.71 25.72
CA SER A 342 -5.86 -0.63 26.27
C SER A 342 -5.93 0.51 25.26
N TYR A 343 -7.00 1.29 25.34
CA TYR A 343 -7.27 2.38 24.41
C TYR A 343 -7.57 3.67 25.17
N ASP A 344 -7.23 4.80 24.56
CA ASP A 344 -7.89 6.06 24.90
C ASP A 344 -9.33 6.05 24.37
N LEU A 345 -10.17 6.99 24.79
CA LEU A 345 -11.58 7.02 24.36
C LEU A 345 -11.79 7.39 22.88
N ARG A 346 -10.75 7.85 22.18
CA ARG A 346 -10.81 8.09 20.74
C ARG A 346 -10.58 6.78 20.00
N GLY A 347 -10.31 5.69 20.72
CA GLY A 347 -10.02 4.38 20.19
C GLY A 347 -8.56 4.20 19.80
N ASN A 348 -7.66 5.11 20.19
CA ASN A 348 -6.23 4.95 19.95
C ASN A 348 -5.65 3.99 20.99
N MET A 349 -4.85 3.01 20.56
CA MET A 349 -4.22 2.04 21.46
C MET A 349 -3.25 2.76 22.40
N SER A 350 -3.61 2.96 23.67
CA SER A 350 -2.82 3.67 24.66
C SER A 350 -1.77 2.78 25.34
N GLN A 351 -2.00 1.47 25.37
CA GLN A 351 -1.07 0.51 25.95
C GLN A 351 -1.19 -0.84 25.24
N GLN A 352 -0.05 -1.50 25.07
CA GLN A 352 0.04 -2.91 24.70
C GLN A 352 0.90 -3.63 25.74
N VAL A 353 0.40 -4.75 26.24
CA VAL A 353 1.14 -5.63 27.14
C VAL A 353 1.26 -7.00 26.49
N THR A 354 2.48 -7.42 26.19
CA THR A 354 2.76 -8.80 25.75
C THR A 354 3.39 -9.55 26.90
N TYR A 355 2.70 -10.57 27.39
CA TYR A 355 3.13 -11.33 28.55
C TYR A 355 4.12 -12.42 28.13
N ALA A 356 5.19 -12.58 28.91
CA ALA A 356 6.14 -13.67 28.74
C ALA A 356 5.59 -15.00 29.28
N ALA A 357 4.69 -14.93 30.27
CA ALA A 357 4.03 -16.08 30.88
C ALA A 357 2.58 -15.76 31.23
N VAL A 358 1.74 -16.79 31.27
CA VAL A 358 0.34 -16.74 31.67
C VAL A 358 0.14 -17.73 32.82
N THR A 359 -0.65 -17.37 33.83
CA THR A 359 -0.92 -18.24 34.98
C THR A 359 -1.88 -19.38 34.59
N ALA A 360 -1.99 -20.39 35.46
CA ALA A 360 -2.98 -21.46 35.29
C ALA A 360 -4.44 -20.95 35.24
N THR A 361 -4.72 -19.77 35.80
CA THR A 361 -6.04 -19.12 35.73
C THR A 361 -6.25 -18.31 34.46
N GLY A 362 -5.25 -18.21 33.57
CA GLY A 362 -5.33 -17.45 32.32
C GLY A 362 -5.04 -15.96 32.45
N ALA A 363 -4.50 -15.51 33.59
CA ALA A 363 -4.07 -14.13 33.79
C ALA A 363 -2.62 -13.94 33.32
N GLY A 364 -2.33 -12.84 32.63
CA GLY A 364 -0.96 -12.52 32.25
C GLY A 364 -0.08 -12.20 33.46
N VAL A 365 1.15 -12.74 33.49
CA VAL A 365 2.13 -12.48 34.56
C VAL A 365 2.88 -11.19 34.24
N LEU A 366 2.56 -10.10 34.96
CA LEU A 366 3.16 -8.79 34.74
C LEU A 366 4.52 -8.64 35.46
N ASP A 367 5.55 -9.38 35.03
CA ASP A 367 6.90 -9.35 35.59
C ASP A 367 7.92 -8.60 34.71
N ALA A 368 9.21 -8.59 35.07
CA ALA A 368 10.24 -7.91 34.29
C ALA A 368 10.43 -8.44 32.85
N GLN A 369 9.92 -9.64 32.52
CA GLN A 369 9.99 -10.23 31.19
C GLN A 369 8.78 -9.83 30.32
N ALA A 370 7.66 -9.41 30.91
CA ALA A 370 6.54 -8.88 30.15
C ALA A 370 6.91 -7.54 29.48
N SER A 371 6.58 -7.42 28.20
CA SER A 371 6.81 -6.22 27.40
C SER A 371 5.60 -5.30 27.51
N VAL A 372 5.77 -4.16 28.18
CA VAL A 372 4.75 -3.11 28.27
C VAL A 372 5.18 -1.93 27.42
N THR A 373 4.33 -1.57 26.46
CA THR A 373 4.52 -0.40 25.61
C THR A 373 3.32 0.53 25.76
N GLU A 374 3.58 1.78 26.13
CA GLU A 374 2.57 2.83 26.19
C GLU A 374 2.70 3.76 24.98
N TYR A 375 1.58 4.27 24.52
CA TYR A 375 1.48 5.13 23.35
C TYR A 375 0.75 6.42 23.76
N LEU A 376 1.40 7.56 23.52
CA LEU A 376 0.82 8.87 23.77
C LEU A 376 0.50 9.53 22.44
N TYR A 377 -0.71 10.06 22.31
CA TYR A 377 -1.19 10.73 21.11
C TYR A 377 -1.46 12.21 21.36
N ASP A 378 -1.32 13.04 20.34
CA ASP A 378 -1.77 14.43 20.38
C ASP A 378 -3.30 14.56 20.23
N ALA A 379 -3.81 15.79 20.14
CA ALA A 379 -5.24 16.08 19.95
C ALA A 379 -5.82 15.54 18.63
N HIS A 380 -4.98 15.24 17.65
CA HIS A 380 -5.35 14.77 16.32
C HIS A 380 -5.21 13.25 16.18
N SER A 381 -5.02 12.53 17.29
CA SER A 381 -4.76 11.08 17.30
C SER A 381 -3.47 10.69 16.57
N ARG A 382 -2.47 11.59 16.50
CA ARG A 382 -1.14 11.29 15.96
C ARG A 382 -0.19 10.88 17.09
N LEU A 383 0.61 9.86 16.88
CA LEU A 383 1.49 9.27 17.90
C LEU A 383 2.62 10.25 18.28
N ARG A 384 2.59 10.82 19.48
CA ARG A 384 3.69 11.66 20.01
C ARG A 384 4.83 10.83 20.59
N GLN A 385 4.52 9.76 21.33
CA GLN A 385 5.55 8.98 22.03
C GLN A 385 5.18 7.51 22.11
N ARG A 386 6.21 6.66 22.06
CA ARG A 386 6.16 5.26 22.46
C ARG A 386 7.11 5.05 23.62
N ILE A 387 6.61 4.50 24.71
CA ILE A 387 7.33 4.38 25.97
C ILE A 387 7.40 2.89 26.33
N ALA A 388 8.60 2.37 26.50
CA ALA A 388 8.79 1.05 27.09
C ALA A 388 8.77 1.18 28.62
N VAL A 389 7.90 0.41 29.26
CA VAL A 389 7.79 0.36 30.73
C VAL A 389 8.41 -0.95 31.22
N ARG A 390 9.52 -0.83 31.94
CA ARG A 390 10.35 -1.95 32.41
C ARG A 390 10.44 -1.99 33.94
N GLY A 391 11.14 -2.99 34.45
CA GLY A 391 11.28 -3.25 35.88
C GLY A 391 10.09 -4.00 36.46
N SER A 392 10.32 -4.79 37.49
CA SER A 392 9.26 -5.53 38.20
C SER A 392 8.24 -4.59 38.86
N ALA A 393 8.66 -3.38 39.25
CA ALA A 393 7.79 -2.34 39.80
C ALA A 393 7.16 -1.41 38.74
N ARG A 394 7.50 -1.56 37.44
CA ARG A 394 7.03 -0.71 36.33
C ARG A 394 7.33 0.79 36.48
N ASP A 395 8.42 1.09 37.19
CA ASP A 395 8.91 2.43 37.46
C ASP A 395 9.91 2.93 36.40
N GLN A 396 10.52 2.03 35.63
CA GLN A 396 11.47 2.38 34.57
C GLN A 396 10.74 2.67 33.26
N ARG A 397 10.41 3.94 33.02
CA ARG A 397 9.78 4.40 31.78
C ARG A 397 10.82 5.01 30.85
N ASN A 398 11.07 4.34 29.73
CA ASN A 398 12.00 4.81 28.71
C ASN A 398 11.25 5.18 27.43
N VAL A 399 11.32 6.45 27.02
CA VAL A 399 10.78 6.90 25.73
C VAL A 399 11.64 6.29 24.62
N ILE A 400 11.12 5.27 23.95
CA ILE A 400 11.86 4.57 22.89
C ILE A 400 11.70 5.23 21.54
N THR A 401 10.60 5.95 21.32
CA THR A 401 10.44 6.86 20.18
C THR A 401 9.61 8.08 20.54
N SER A 402 9.94 9.25 20.00
CA SER A 402 9.10 10.46 20.10
C SER A 402 9.01 11.18 18.76
N PHE A 403 7.90 11.88 18.54
CA PHE A 403 7.60 12.61 17.32
C PHE A 403 7.10 14.02 17.62
N ALA A 404 7.51 14.99 16.80
CA ALA A 404 6.90 16.30 16.69
C ALA A 404 6.36 16.47 15.27
N TYR A 405 5.21 17.11 15.15
CA TYR A 405 4.49 17.28 13.89
C TYR A 405 4.23 18.75 13.60
N ASP A 406 4.15 19.10 12.32
CA ASP A 406 3.51 20.35 11.91
C ASP A 406 1.98 20.23 11.96
N GLY A 407 1.26 21.32 11.69
CA GLY A 407 -0.21 21.29 11.71
C GLY A 407 -0.88 20.55 10.55
N MET A 408 -0.11 20.11 9.54
CA MET A 408 -0.57 19.12 8.55
C MET A 408 -0.32 17.66 8.99
N GLY A 409 0.41 17.42 10.08
CA GLY A 409 0.75 16.07 10.53
C GLY A 409 2.00 15.48 9.92
N ARG A 410 2.83 16.30 9.26
CA ARG A 410 4.14 15.88 8.79
C ARG A 410 5.11 15.88 9.95
N VAL A 411 5.96 14.86 10.04
CA VAL A 411 6.95 14.71 11.12
C VAL A 411 8.04 15.77 10.93
N LEU A 412 8.18 16.68 11.90
CA LEU A 412 9.26 17.67 12.00
C LEU A 412 10.47 17.13 12.78
N THR A 413 10.22 16.31 13.79
CA THR A 413 11.27 15.67 14.59
C THR A 413 10.86 14.25 14.89
N SER A 414 11.79 13.32 14.79
CA SER A 414 11.65 11.93 15.25
C SER A 414 12.88 11.54 16.05
N THR A 415 12.71 11.12 17.30
CA THR A 415 13.79 10.56 18.11
C THR A 415 13.54 9.08 18.31
N GLY A 416 14.57 8.25 18.15
CA GLY A 416 14.50 6.81 18.42
C GLY A 416 15.86 6.24 18.80
N ALA A 417 16.02 4.92 18.66
CA ALA A 417 17.28 4.23 18.99
C ALA A 417 18.51 4.75 18.21
N ASN A 418 18.29 5.28 17.01
CA ASN A 418 19.35 5.85 16.15
C ASN A 418 19.63 7.34 16.42
N GLY A 419 19.04 7.91 17.49
CA GLY A 419 19.12 9.33 17.85
C GLY A 419 17.99 10.18 17.26
N THR A 420 18.15 11.50 17.34
CA THR A 420 17.17 12.49 16.85
C THR A 420 17.41 12.80 15.37
N GLN A 421 16.33 12.79 14.61
CA GLN A 421 16.25 13.24 13.24
C GLN A 421 15.30 14.43 13.15
N THR A 422 15.68 15.49 12.46
CA THR A 422 14.82 16.63 12.14
C THR A 422 14.50 16.64 10.65
N THR A 423 13.30 17.07 10.30
CA THR A 423 12.84 17.22 8.93
C THR A 423 12.30 18.63 8.74
N PHE A 424 12.80 19.31 7.71
CA PHE A 424 12.34 20.62 7.28
C PHE A 424 11.67 20.51 5.91
N TYR A 425 10.43 20.99 5.81
CA TYR A 425 9.65 21.01 4.58
C TYR A 425 9.65 22.44 4.03
N ASP A 426 10.33 22.65 2.91
CA ASP A 426 10.29 23.91 2.14
C ASP A 426 9.30 23.72 0.98
N ASP A 427 8.00 23.83 1.29
CA ASP A 427 6.91 23.60 0.33
C ASP A 427 7.01 24.53 -0.88
N ALA A 428 7.34 25.80 -0.67
CA ALA A 428 7.48 26.79 -1.73
C ALA A 428 8.57 26.41 -2.75
N LYS A 429 9.62 25.72 -2.30
CA LYS A 429 10.70 25.22 -3.17
C LYS A 429 10.57 23.75 -3.52
N ARG A 430 9.52 23.05 -3.03
CA ARG A 430 9.32 21.60 -3.15
C ARG A 430 10.56 20.83 -2.70
N ARG A 431 11.06 21.15 -1.51
CA ARG A 431 12.21 20.44 -0.92
C ARG A 431 11.88 19.89 0.46
N ILE A 432 12.50 18.76 0.75
CA ILE A 432 12.46 18.13 2.07
C ILE A 432 13.89 17.91 2.49
N THR A 433 14.28 18.46 3.63
CA THR A 433 15.62 18.29 4.21
C THR A 433 15.52 17.48 5.48
N VAL A 434 16.27 16.40 5.58
CA VAL A 434 16.30 15.52 6.75
C VAL A 434 17.71 15.55 7.34
N THR A 435 17.85 15.93 8.60
CA THR A 435 19.14 15.95 9.31
C THR A 435 19.12 14.88 10.39
N GLY A 436 20.04 13.92 10.29
CA GLY A 436 20.21 12.86 11.28
C GLY A 436 21.04 13.28 12.48
N SER A 437 21.10 12.42 13.49
CA SER A 437 21.84 12.61 14.74
C SER A 437 23.36 12.74 14.53
N SER A 438 23.88 12.19 13.43
CA SER A 438 25.29 12.35 13.02
C SER A 438 25.61 13.71 12.41
N GLY A 439 24.62 14.58 12.19
CA GLY A 439 24.76 15.83 11.43
C GLY A 439 24.66 15.65 9.91
N LEU A 440 24.64 14.40 9.41
CA LEU A 440 24.41 14.13 7.99
C LEU A 440 23.04 14.67 7.59
N THR A 441 23.03 15.52 6.57
CA THR A 441 21.82 16.16 6.03
C THR A 441 21.52 15.63 4.64
N GLU A 442 20.32 15.12 4.42
CA GLU A 442 19.80 14.70 3.12
C GLU A 442 18.72 15.68 2.65
N MET A 443 18.97 16.41 1.56
CA MET A 443 17.98 17.26 0.91
C MET A 443 17.46 16.59 -0.35
N ARG A 444 16.13 16.45 -0.44
CA ARG A 444 15.41 15.98 -1.61
C ARG A 444 14.71 17.15 -2.28
N SER A 445 14.84 17.27 -3.59
CA SER A 445 14.11 18.26 -4.39
C SER A 445 13.13 17.58 -5.34
N TYR A 446 11.97 18.19 -5.55
CA TYR A 446 10.90 17.63 -6.37
C TYR A 446 10.42 18.63 -7.41
N ASP A 447 9.86 18.12 -8.50
CA ASP A 447 9.12 18.94 -9.45
C ASP A 447 7.65 19.13 -9.04
N ARG A 448 6.87 19.77 -9.92
CA ARG A 448 5.47 20.15 -9.65
C ARG A 448 4.51 18.96 -9.63
N ARG A 449 4.97 17.80 -10.14
CA ARG A 449 4.24 16.53 -10.16
C ARG A 449 4.69 15.63 -9.00
N GLY A 450 5.56 16.12 -8.12
CA GLY A 450 6.11 15.37 -6.99
C GLY A 450 7.20 14.38 -7.37
N ARG A 451 7.76 14.45 -8.60
CA ARG A 451 8.85 13.55 -9.02
C ARG A 451 10.17 14.04 -8.45
N LEU A 452 10.98 13.13 -7.92
CA LEU A 452 12.27 13.42 -7.29
C LEU A 452 13.27 13.89 -8.34
N LEU A 453 13.76 15.13 -8.25
CA LEU A 453 14.74 15.71 -9.17
C LEU A 453 16.18 15.53 -8.68
N SER A 454 16.42 15.63 -7.37
CA SER A 454 17.73 15.36 -6.80
C SER A 454 17.69 14.93 -5.35
N VAL A 455 18.74 14.22 -4.94
CA VAL A 455 19.07 13.90 -3.54
C VAL A 455 20.48 14.39 -3.28
N SER A 456 20.64 15.32 -2.35
CA SER A 456 21.93 15.85 -1.92
C SER A 456 22.20 15.41 -0.47
N GLN A 457 23.29 14.70 -0.23
CA GLN A 457 23.74 14.30 1.10
C GLN A 457 24.98 15.10 1.48
N THR A 458 24.90 15.85 2.57
CA THR A 458 25.97 16.71 3.08
C THR A 458 26.38 16.28 4.48
N GLY A 459 27.67 15.96 4.66
CA GLY A 459 28.28 15.59 5.94
C GLY A 459 29.78 15.87 5.89
N ASP A 460 30.37 16.25 7.02
CA ASP A 460 31.81 16.56 7.15
C ASP A 460 32.35 17.52 6.06
N GLY A 461 31.55 18.53 5.70
CA GLY A 461 31.91 19.53 4.69
C GLY A 461 31.85 19.06 3.23
N THR A 462 31.54 17.78 2.98
CA THR A 462 31.41 17.22 1.63
C THR A 462 29.94 17.05 1.24
N THR A 463 29.60 17.35 -0.01
CA THR A 463 28.26 17.12 -0.56
C THR A 463 28.32 16.14 -1.72
N ARG A 464 27.44 15.14 -1.70
CA ARG A 464 27.24 14.14 -2.76
C ARG A 464 25.82 14.31 -3.31
N GLU A 465 25.68 14.54 -4.61
CA GLU A 465 24.37 14.76 -5.23
C GLU A 465 24.07 13.69 -6.29
N THR A 466 22.88 13.10 -6.21
CA THR A 466 22.30 12.26 -7.27
C THR A 466 21.18 13.03 -7.94
N ARG A 467 21.10 13.01 -9.28
CA ARG A 467 20.09 13.73 -10.06
C ARG A 467 19.25 12.80 -10.93
N TYR A 468 18.03 13.21 -11.21
CA TYR A 468 17.05 12.46 -11.98
C TYR A 468 16.39 13.36 -13.01
N VAL A 469 16.25 12.85 -14.24
CA VAL A 469 15.57 13.56 -15.34
C VAL A 469 14.45 12.69 -15.88
N TYR A 470 13.27 13.28 -16.06
CA TYR A 470 12.07 12.61 -16.54
C TYR A 470 11.61 13.21 -17.87
N ASN A 471 10.89 12.44 -18.67
CA ASN A 471 10.16 12.96 -19.82
C ASN A 471 8.77 13.51 -19.41
N ASN A 472 7.97 13.93 -20.39
CA ASN A 472 6.61 14.43 -20.17
C ASN A 472 5.58 13.33 -19.80
N ALA A 473 5.97 12.07 -19.93
CA ALA A 473 5.18 10.88 -19.59
C ALA A 473 5.46 10.36 -18.17
N ASP A 474 6.17 11.13 -17.32
CA ASP A 474 6.59 10.73 -15.97
C ASP A 474 7.56 9.56 -15.89
N GLN A 475 8.28 9.29 -16.98
CA GLN A 475 9.23 8.20 -17.04
C GLN A 475 10.65 8.72 -16.81
N LEU A 476 11.40 8.03 -15.94
CA LEU A 476 12.80 8.33 -15.64
C LEU A 476 13.68 8.08 -16.87
N ARG A 477 14.28 9.12 -17.44
CA ARG A 477 15.17 9.02 -18.61
C ARG A 477 16.63 8.93 -18.24
N MET A 478 17.04 9.55 -17.13
CA MET A 478 18.42 9.54 -16.68
C MET A 478 18.51 9.62 -15.16
N MET A 479 19.45 8.87 -14.59
CA MET A 479 19.95 9.06 -13.23
C MET A 479 21.46 9.32 -13.29
N GLU A 480 21.92 10.38 -12.62
CA GLU A 480 23.34 10.74 -12.47
C GLU A 480 23.72 10.52 -11.01
N ASP A 481 24.71 9.66 -10.75
CA ASP A 481 25.23 9.40 -9.41
C ASP A 481 26.15 10.54 -8.91
N ALA A 482 26.58 10.45 -7.65
CA ALA A 482 27.43 11.46 -7.02
C ALA A 482 28.84 11.56 -7.62
N GLN A 483 29.25 10.60 -8.44
CA GLN A 483 30.51 10.57 -9.16
C GLN A 483 30.37 11.11 -10.60
N GLY A 484 29.16 11.51 -11.01
CA GLY A 484 28.84 11.97 -12.36
C GLY A 484 28.55 10.84 -13.35
N GLY A 485 28.49 9.58 -12.88
CA GLY A 485 28.12 8.43 -13.69
C GLY A 485 26.64 8.49 -14.07
N ARG A 486 26.33 8.43 -15.37
CA ARG A 486 24.95 8.57 -15.89
C ARG A 486 24.40 7.26 -16.39
N ARG A 487 23.23 6.88 -15.89
CA ARG A 487 22.46 5.73 -16.37
C ARG A 487 21.23 6.22 -17.11
N TYR A 488 20.98 5.68 -18.29
CA TYR A 488 19.87 6.09 -19.15
C TYR A 488 18.84 4.98 -19.29
N ARG A 489 17.58 5.39 -19.44
CA ARG A 489 16.44 4.51 -19.73
C ARG A 489 15.69 5.01 -20.94
N PHE A 490 15.33 4.08 -21.81
CA PHE A 490 14.54 4.29 -23.00
C PHE A 490 13.32 3.38 -22.94
N TYR A 491 12.21 3.85 -23.48
CA TYR A 491 10.92 3.23 -23.33
C TYR A 491 10.33 2.92 -24.71
N ASP A 492 9.60 1.82 -24.79
CA ASP A 492 8.83 1.48 -25.98
C ASP A 492 7.60 2.40 -26.12
N ALA A 493 6.84 2.21 -27.20
CA ALA A 493 5.68 3.03 -27.52
C ALA A 493 4.56 3.00 -26.46
N VAL A 494 4.52 1.98 -25.59
CA VAL A 494 3.58 1.86 -24.46
C VAL A 494 4.20 2.15 -23.10
N GLY A 495 5.44 2.64 -23.10
CA GLY A 495 6.09 3.14 -21.91
C GLY A 495 6.73 2.09 -21.01
N ARG A 496 7.00 0.89 -21.53
CA ARG A 496 7.79 -0.13 -20.83
C ARG A 496 9.28 0.09 -21.12
N PRO A 497 10.20 -0.16 -20.16
CA PRO A 497 11.64 0.00 -20.41
C PRO A 497 12.12 -0.89 -21.57
N GLU A 498 12.52 -0.32 -22.69
CA GLU A 498 13.07 -1.09 -23.83
C GLU A 498 14.59 -1.22 -23.71
N TYR A 499 15.27 -0.17 -23.24
CA TYR A 499 16.73 -0.20 -23.05
C TYR A 499 17.16 0.44 -21.74
N GLU A 500 18.21 -0.13 -21.15
CA GLU A 500 19.01 0.49 -20.10
C GLU A 500 20.45 0.62 -20.56
N VAL A 501 21.05 1.78 -20.32
CA VAL A 501 22.47 2.05 -20.58
C VAL A 501 23.11 2.49 -19.28
N ASP A 502 24.14 1.78 -18.84
CA ASP A 502 24.85 2.14 -17.60
C ASP A 502 25.88 3.29 -17.81
N ALA A 503 26.52 3.73 -16.73
CA ALA A 503 27.52 4.81 -16.75
C ALA A 503 28.75 4.51 -17.61
N THR A 504 28.97 3.24 -17.96
CA THR A 504 30.08 2.81 -18.81
C THR A 504 29.65 2.61 -20.28
N GLY A 505 28.39 2.93 -20.60
CA GLY A 505 27.79 2.72 -21.91
C GLY A 505 27.36 1.28 -22.20
N ALA A 506 27.42 0.35 -21.23
CA ALA A 506 26.95 -1.02 -21.48
C ALA A 506 25.42 -1.02 -21.61
N VAL A 507 24.92 -1.72 -22.63
CA VAL A 507 23.50 -1.67 -23.01
C VAL A 507 22.80 -3.00 -22.72
N LYS A 508 21.62 -2.91 -22.14
CA LYS A 508 20.65 -4.01 -22.04
C LYS A 508 19.39 -3.64 -22.80
N ARG A 509 18.85 -4.58 -23.58
CA ARG A 509 17.51 -4.52 -24.18
C ARG A 509 16.56 -5.46 -23.45
N PHE A 510 15.33 -5.02 -23.30
CA PHE A 510 14.22 -5.78 -22.73
C PHE A 510 13.12 -5.91 -23.78
N GLU A 511 12.66 -7.13 -23.99
CA GLU A 511 11.59 -7.44 -24.95
C GLU A 511 10.47 -8.15 -24.20
N TYR A 512 9.26 -7.66 -24.43
CA TYR A 512 8.06 -8.10 -23.72
C TYR A 512 7.13 -8.83 -24.67
N ASN A 513 6.43 -9.82 -24.16
CA ASN A 513 5.31 -10.40 -24.89
C ASN A 513 4.12 -9.42 -24.91
N ALA A 514 3.06 -9.83 -25.62
CA ALA A 514 1.87 -9.04 -25.83
C ALA A 514 1.34 -8.44 -24.52
N THR A 515 1.20 -9.19 -23.43
CA THR A 515 0.68 -8.64 -22.15
C THR A 515 1.72 -7.99 -21.24
N GLY A 516 2.92 -7.70 -21.72
CA GLY A 516 3.91 -6.93 -20.96
C GLY A 516 4.78 -7.73 -19.99
N GLN A 517 4.82 -9.06 -20.11
CA GLN A 517 5.82 -9.85 -19.38
C GLN A 517 7.13 -9.89 -20.17
N LEU A 518 8.25 -9.73 -19.47
CA LEU A 518 9.60 -9.76 -20.06
C LEU A 518 9.92 -11.16 -20.57
N VAL A 519 10.05 -11.36 -21.88
CA VAL A 519 10.36 -12.69 -22.46
C VAL A 519 11.79 -12.82 -22.94
N ARG A 520 12.48 -11.69 -23.16
CA ARG A 520 13.89 -11.70 -23.57
C ARG A 520 14.61 -10.48 -23.04
N GLN A 521 15.82 -10.71 -22.54
CA GLN A 521 16.78 -9.69 -22.17
C GLN A 521 18.07 -9.93 -22.93
N THR A 522 18.55 -8.92 -23.66
CA THR A 522 19.82 -8.99 -24.39
C THR A 522 20.81 -8.01 -23.76
N GLN A 523 21.95 -8.50 -23.28
CA GLN A 523 23.08 -7.67 -22.89
C GLN A 523 24.07 -7.62 -24.04
N TYR A 524 24.27 -6.42 -24.60
CA TYR A 524 25.16 -6.23 -25.74
C TYR A 524 26.62 -6.20 -25.31
N LEU A 525 27.48 -6.74 -26.17
CA LEU A 525 28.92 -6.62 -26.02
C LEU A 525 29.38 -5.18 -26.22
N ASN A 526 28.91 -4.56 -27.31
CA ASN A 526 29.32 -3.22 -27.68
C ASN A 526 28.63 -2.18 -26.80
N ARG A 527 29.34 -1.10 -26.53
CA ARG A 527 28.91 0.00 -25.66
C ARG A 527 28.40 1.15 -26.51
N ALA A 528 27.40 1.87 -26.00
CA ALA A 528 26.96 3.13 -26.58
C ALA A 528 27.88 4.28 -26.15
N ASP A 529 28.13 5.23 -27.06
CA ASP A 529 28.67 6.54 -26.69
C ASP A 529 27.55 7.45 -26.16
N THR A 530 27.64 7.80 -24.88
CA THR A 530 26.61 8.57 -24.16
C THR A 530 26.98 10.04 -23.99
N SER A 531 28.14 10.48 -24.50
CA SER A 531 28.73 11.81 -24.24
C SER A 531 27.82 12.98 -24.62
N SER A 532 26.98 12.81 -25.64
CA SER A 532 26.08 13.85 -26.19
C SER A 532 24.62 13.74 -25.74
N TRP A 533 24.27 12.76 -24.91
CA TRP A 533 22.87 12.42 -24.61
C TRP A 533 22.22 13.28 -23.53
N TYR A 534 23.00 14.11 -22.84
CA TYR A 534 22.50 15.00 -21.78
C TYR A 534 23.01 16.42 -22.00
N ASP A 535 22.08 17.37 -22.06
CA ASP A 535 22.38 18.79 -22.07
C ASP A 535 22.29 19.33 -20.64
N SER A 536 23.44 19.74 -20.09
CA SER A 536 23.55 20.28 -18.73
C SER A 536 22.95 21.67 -18.58
N ALA A 537 22.84 22.46 -19.65
CA ALA A 537 22.27 23.80 -19.62
C ALA A 537 20.74 23.74 -19.49
N THR A 538 20.10 22.88 -20.28
CA THR A 538 18.64 22.68 -20.22
C THR A 538 18.20 21.62 -19.20
N LYS A 539 19.14 20.82 -18.70
CA LYS A 539 18.90 19.66 -17.80
C LYS A 539 17.96 18.62 -18.43
N THR A 540 18.12 18.39 -19.72
CA THR A 540 17.28 17.45 -20.49
C THR A 540 18.11 16.34 -21.12
N VAL A 541 17.49 15.18 -21.32
CA VAL A 541 18.07 14.09 -22.11
C VAL A 541 17.71 14.34 -23.58
N THR A 542 18.72 14.57 -24.41
CA THR A 542 18.58 14.90 -25.84
C THR A 542 18.33 13.65 -26.69
N LYS A 543 18.87 12.49 -26.27
CA LYS A 543 18.70 11.22 -26.97
C LYS A 543 17.31 10.65 -26.69
N LEU A 544 16.43 10.63 -27.70
CA LEU A 544 15.05 10.19 -27.52
C LEU A 544 14.88 8.66 -27.63
N SER A 545 15.59 8.01 -28.54
CA SER A 545 15.57 6.56 -28.78
C SER A 545 16.97 6.02 -29.11
N LEU A 546 17.16 4.71 -28.95
CA LEU A 546 18.37 3.98 -29.30
C LEU A 546 18.19 3.25 -30.64
N THR A 547 19.23 3.29 -31.47
CA THR A 547 19.31 2.49 -32.70
C THR A 547 20.28 1.32 -32.50
N MET A 548 19.84 0.13 -32.91
CA MET A 548 20.60 -1.12 -32.83
C MET A 548 20.94 -1.60 -34.25
N GLY A 549 22.11 -2.20 -34.47
CA GLY A 549 22.38 -2.90 -35.74
C GLY A 549 23.83 -2.81 -36.23
N GLY A 550 24.03 -2.23 -37.41
CA GLY A 550 25.34 -2.14 -38.05
C GLY A 550 26.27 -1.11 -37.41
N ALA A 551 27.42 -0.87 -38.03
CA ALA A 551 28.46 0.03 -37.52
C ALA A 551 28.02 1.49 -37.35
N SER A 552 26.95 1.93 -38.03
CA SER A 552 26.39 3.28 -37.94
C SER A 552 25.30 3.44 -36.88
N SER A 553 24.90 2.36 -36.21
CA SER A 553 23.91 2.40 -35.13
C SER A 553 24.55 2.88 -33.82
N ASP A 554 23.74 3.36 -32.88
CA ASP A 554 24.22 3.76 -31.55
C ASP A 554 24.91 2.60 -30.81
N VAL A 555 24.41 1.37 -31.05
CA VAL A 555 25.00 0.14 -30.54
C VAL A 555 25.09 -0.87 -31.68
N PRO A 556 26.31 -1.14 -32.19
CA PRO A 556 26.54 -2.24 -33.12
C PRO A 556 26.22 -3.58 -32.45
N THR A 557 25.45 -4.45 -33.09
CA THR A 557 25.08 -5.78 -32.55
C THR A 557 26.12 -6.82 -32.94
N ASP A 558 26.40 -7.75 -32.03
CA ASP A 558 27.24 -8.92 -32.29
C ASP A 558 26.54 -10.16 -31.74
N ALA A 559 25.69 -10.77 -32.55
CA ALA A 559 24.84 -11.88 -32.13
C ALA A 559 25.62 -13.09 -31.57
N ALA A 560 26.91 -13.23 -31.90
CA ALA A 560 27.75 -14.32 -31.39
C ALA A 560 28.29 -14.06 -29.98
N ARG A 561 28.37 -12.79 -29.56
CA ARG A 561 28.92 -12.37 -28.26
C ARG A 561 27.92 -11.64 -27.37
N ASP A 562 26.79 -11.21 -27.92
CA ASP A 562 25.68 -10.66 -27.18
C ASP A 562 25.05 -11.75 -26.31
N ARG A 563 24.85 -11.44 -25.02
CA ARG A 563 24.37 -12.39 -24.03
C ARG A 563 22.86 -12.29 -23.91
N VAL A 564 22.16 -13.34 -24.32
CA VAL A 564 20.69 -13.39 -24.31
C VAL A 564 20.20 -14.23 -23.14
N THR A 565 19.23 -13.73 -22.40
CA THR A 565 18.46 -14.50 -21.42
C THR A 565 16.99 -14.47 -21.82
N THR A 566 16.32 -15.62 -21.84
CA THR A 566 14.88 -15.72 -22.14
C THR A 566 14.09 -16.17 -20.93
N PHE A 567 12.81 -15.80 -20.89
CA PHE A 567 11.90 -16.08 -19.80
C PHE A 567 10.56 -16.58 -20.35
N ASP A 568 10.05 -17.66 -19.76
CA ASP A 568 8.74 -18.20 -20.07
C ASP A 568 7.87 -18.22 -18.81
N TYR A 569 6.58 -17.98 -19.00
CA TYR A 569 5.60 -17.87 -17.93
C TYR A 569 4.50 -18.92 -18.09
N ASP A 570 3.93 -19.36 -16.97
CA ASP A 570 2.72 -20.18 -16.98
C ASP A 570 1.45 -19.34 -17.21
N ALA A 571 0.29 -19.99 -17.33
CA ALA A 571 -1.00 -19.31 -17.57
C ALA A 571 -1.49 -18.45 -16.38
N ALA A 572 -0.90 -18.59 -15.19
CA ALA A 572 -1.12 -17.69 -14.05
C ALA A 572 -0.11 -16.52 -14.03
N GLY A 573 0.74 -16.42 -15.07
CA GLY A 573 1.71 -15.34 -15.23
C GLY A 573 2.95 -15.47 -14.35
N ARG A 574 3.20 -16.65 -13.75
CA ARG A 574 4.37 -16.91 -12.90
C ARG A 574 5.55 -17.40 -13.75
N LEU A 575 6.78 -17.06 -13.37
CA LEU A 575 7.98 -17.43 -14.11
C LEU A 575 8.21 -18.95 -14.05
N ALA A 576 7.97 -19.64 -15.16
CA ALA A 576 8.10 -21.10 -15.24
C ALA A 576 9.51 -21.53 -15.66
N ARG A 577 10.16 -20.76 -16.53
CA ARG A 577 11.49 -21.08 -17.07
C ARG A 577 12.32 -19.83 -17.34
N THR A 578 13.60 -19.91 -17.05
CA THR A 578 14.62 -18.96 -17.51
C THR A 578 15.71 -19.72 -18.26
N THR A 579 16.13 -19.23 -19.42
CA THR A 579 17.30 -19.76 -20.15
C THR A 579 18.36 -18.67 -20.18
N ASP A 580 19.52 -18.92 -19.58
CA ASP A 580 20.61 -17.94 -19.55
C ASP A 580 21.44 -17.91 -20.85
N ALA A 581 22.43 -17.02 -20.91
CA ALA A 581 23.27 -16.85 -22.09
C ALA A 581 24.21 -18.03 -22.39
N LEU A 582 24.36 -18.97 -21.45
CA LEU A 582 25.08 -20.23 -21.64
C LEU A 582 24.13 -21.36 -22.03
N ASN A 583 22.85 -21.05 -22.31
CA ASN A 583 21.76 -21.99 -22.53
C ASN A 583 21.45 -22.88 -21.31
N THR A 584 21.86 -22.46 -20.12
CA THR A 584 21.48 -23.15 -18.88
C THR A 584 20.03 -22.83 -18.56
N ILE A 585 19.22 -23.88 -18.47
CA ILE A 585 17.79 -23.75 -18.14
C ILE A 585 17.63 -23.83 -16.62
N THR A 586 16.91 -22.85 -16.06
CA THR A 586 16.34 -22.90 -14.72
C THR A 586 14.82 -23.00 -14.82
N ALA A 587 14.24 -24.12 -14.39
CA ALA A 587 12.80 -24.35 -14.31
C ALA A 587 12.30 -24.13 -12.88
N THR A 588 11.15 -23.48 -12.74
CA THR A 588 10.47 -23.23 -11.45
C THR A 588 9.11 -23.92 -11.47
N ARG A 589 8.80 -24.71 -10.45
CA ARG A 589 7.48 -25.33 -10.28
C ARG A 589 6.77 -24.79 -9.05
N TYR A 590 5.45 -24.71 -9.17
CA TYR A 590 4.57 -24.17 -8.16
C TYR A 590 3.51 -25.19 -7.76
N ASP A 591 3.00 -25.08 -6.53
CA ASP A 591 1.77 -25.76 -6.11
C ASP A 591 0.51 -24.92 -6.41
N GLY A 592 -0.65 -25.46 -6.05
CA GLY A 592 -1.98 -24.83 -6.21
C GLY A 592 -2.19 -23.55 -5.38
N LEU A 593 -1.29 -23.24 -4.44
CA LEU A 593 -1.26 -21.97 -3.70
C LEU A 593 -0.32 -20.94 -4.35
N SER A 594 0.28 -21.26 -5.50
CA SER A 594 1.32 -20.45 -6.16
C SER A 594 2.62 -20.31 -5.37
N ARG A 595 2.96 -21.32 -4.57
CA ARG A 595 4.22 -21.36 -3.83
C ARG A 595 5.25 -22.13 -4.64
N VAL A 596 6.49 -21.64 -4.66
CA VAL A 596 7.59 -22.34 -5.34
C VAL A 596 7.91 -23.63 -4.57
N ILE A 597 7.63 -24.79 -5.15
CA ILE A 597 7.94 -26.09 -4.54
C ILE A 597 9.23 -26.71 -5.07
N MET A 598 9.71 -26.23 -6.22
CA MET A 598 10.92 -26.73 -6.85
C MET A 598 11.57 -25.66 -7.73
N THR A 599 12.89 -25.57 -7.67
CA THR A 599 13.72 -24.94 -8.69
C THR A 599 14.73 -25.96 -9.21
N GLN A 600 14.93 -26.01 -10.52
CA GLN A 600 15.86 -26.93 -11.16
C GLN A 600 16.74 -26.17 -12.15
N THR A 601 18.05 -26.14 -11.93
CA THR A 601 19.05 -25.54 -12.84
C THR A 601 19.95 -26.65 -13.39
N GLY A 602 19.75 -27.01 -14.65
CA GLY A 602 20.34 -28.25 -15.19
C GLY A 602 19.92 -29.47 -14.36
N ASP A 603 20.90 -30.23 -13.86
CA ASP A 603 20.66 -31.40 -12.98
C ASP A 603 20.48 -31.04 -11.49
N ARG A 604 20.72 -29.78 -11.11
CA ARG A 604 20.68 -29.32 -9.71
C ARG A 604 19.24 -29.00 -9.32
N VAL A 605 18.66 -29.79 -8.42
CA VAL A 605 17.26 -29.63 -7.97
C VAL A 605 17.20 -29.17 -6.52
N THR A 606 16.55 -28.03 -6.26
CA THR A 606 16.19 -27.59 -4.91
C THR A 606 14.67 -27.75 -4.72
N ARG A 607 14.25 -28.34 -3.59
CA ARG A 607 12.82 -28.48 -3.23
C ARG A 607 12.51 -27.69 -1.97
N TYR A 608 11.34 -27.07 -1.93
CA TYR A 608 10.89 -26.25 -0.82
C TYR A 608 9.68 -26.92 -0.16
N LEU A 609 9.73 -27.05 1.16
CA LEU A 609 8.71 -27.69 1.97
C LEU A 609 7.96 -26.64 2.76
N TYR A 610 6.63 -26.75 2.74
CA TYR A 610 5.74 -25.84 3.46
C TYR A 610 4.79 -26.62 4.34
N ASP A 611 4.45 -26.03 5.46
CA ASP A 611 3.41 -26.54 6.35
C ASP A 611 2.01 -26.12 5.86
N LYS A 612 0.95 -26.49 6.61
CA LYS A 612 -0.43 -26.14 6.20
C LYS A 612 -0.77 -24.67 6.49
N ASP A 613 0.00 -24.01 7.35
CA ASP A 613 -0.14 -22.59 7.70
C ASP A 613 0.69 -21.66 6.79
N ASN A 614 1.17 -22.19 5.67
CA ASN A 614 1.91 -21.47 4.65
C ASN A 614 3.31 -20.99 5.05
N ARG A 615 3.92 -21.61 6.06
CA ARG A 615 5.30 -21.33 6.46
C ARG A 615 6.25 -22.30 5.76
N LYS A 616 7.37 -21.80 5.27
CA LYS A 616 8.45 -22.65 4.73
C LYS A 616 9.12 -23.35 5.91
N VAL A 617 9.05 -24.67 5.96
CA VAL A 617 9.60 -25.49 7.05
C VAL A 617 10.86 -26.23 6.67
N GLY A 618 11.18 -26.31 5.38
CA GLY A 618 12.41 -26.95 4.96
C GLY A 618 12.80 -26.64 3.52
N VAL A 619 14.08 -26.89 3.25
CA VAL A 619 14.66 -26.84 1.90
C VAL A 619 15.54 -28.06 1.73
N VAL A 620 15.29 -28.84 0.68
CA VAL A 620 16.21 -29.89 0.22
C VAL A 620 17.05 -29.28 -0.90
N ASP A 621 18.34 -29.12 -0.66
CA ASP A 621 19.26 -28.52 -1.63
C ASP A 621 19.62 -29.48 -2.78
N ALA A 622 20.39 -28.98 -3.76
CA ALA A 622 20.83 -29.73 -4.92
C ALA A 622 21.78 -30.91 -4.62
N LEU A 623 22.33 -30.99 -3.41
CA LEU A 623 23.15 -32.11 -2.95
C LEU A 623 22.33 -33.13 -2.14
N GLY A 624 21.04 -32.88 -1.94
CA GLY A 624 20.12 -33.72 -1.19
C GLY A 624 20.12 -33.45 0.32
N TYR A 625 20.78 -32.39 0.80
CA TYR A 625 20.74 -32.03 2.21
C TYR A 625 19.45 -31.29 2.54
N LEU A 626 18.75 -31.77 3.57
CA LEU A 626 17.58 -31.10 4.14
C LEU A 626 18.03 -30.11 5.21
N THR A 627 17.70 -28.84 5.00
CA THR A 627 17.74 -27.81 6.05
C THR A 627 16.33 -27.57 6.54
N GLU A 628 16.05 -27.93 7.80
CA GLU A 628 14.77 -27.67 8.44
C GLU A 628 14.79 -26.32 9.16
N GLN A 629 13.72 -25.56 9.02
CA GLN A 629 13.47 -24.37 9.82
C GLN A 629 12.54 -24.78 10.96
N SER A 630 13.13 -25.14 12.10
CA SER A 630 12.35 -25.35 13.32
C SER A 630 11.77 -24.01 13.77
N THR A 631 10.47 -23.79 13.51
CA THR A 631 9.74 -22.77 14.27
C THR A 631 9.65 -23.31 15.69
N MET A 632 10.45 -22.75 16.59
CA MET A 632 10.57 -23.21 17.98
C MET A 632 9.23 -23.69 18.53
N ARG A 633 9.09 -25.02 18.70
CA ARG A 633 8.38 -25.50 19.87
C ARG A 633 9.23 -25.03 21.04
N ALA A 634 8.74 -24.08 21.83
CA ALA A 634 9.27 -23.88 23.16
C ALA A 634 8.96 -25.18 23.93
N VAL A 635 9.86 -26.15 23.83
CA VAL A 635 9.92 -27.29 24.72
C VAL A 635 10.92 -26.87 25.80
N GLY A 636 10.40 -26.66 27.00
CA GLY A 636 11.14 -26.25 28.18
C GLY A 636 10.15 -25.90 29.28
#